data_AF-A0AAN6U4F0-F1
#
_entry.id   AF-A0AAN6U4F0-F1
#
_cell.length_a   1.000
_cell.length_b   1.000
_cell.length_c   1.000
_cell.angle_alpha   90.00
_cell.angle_beta   90.00
_cell.angle_gamma   90.00
#
_symmetry.space_group_name_H-M   'P 1'
#
loop_
_entity.id
_entity.type
_entity.pdbx_description
1 polymer ?
#
loop_
_entity_poly.entity_id
_entity_poly.type
_entity_poly.pdbx_seq_one_letter_code
_entity_poly.pdbx_strand_id
1 'polypeptide(L)'
;MSPTTKYPYMRTTTLWSQATTHDVDFFNKYRTVTDFEQLVKGAREAAKRNPELNEEWFNDTTILFIPKDQRQTLTEEAFAQQEVIFKERGLTLLAAPWQYAFCCKADHLAGGGLSLAWD
;
A
#
# COMPACT_ATOMS: atom_id res chain seq x y z
N MET A 1 -1.46 -1.01 30.88
CA MET A 1 -0.81 -0.40 29.69
C MET A 1 -1.02 -1.35 28.52
N SER A 2 -1.90 -0.99 27.58
CA SER A 2 -2.16 -1.79 26.38
C SER A 2 -1.14 -1.42 25.31
N PRO A 3 -0.49 -2.39 24.61
CA PRO A 3 0.46 -2.07 23.55
C PRO A 3 -0.29 -1.52 22.35
N THR A 4 -0.05 -0.25 22.04
CA THR A 4 -0.64 0.48 20.91
C THR A 4 -0.30 -0.26 19.62
N THR A 5 -1.25 -1.03 19.10
CA THR A 5 -1.16 -1.67 17.79
C THR A 5 -1.30 -0.58 16.74
N LYS A 6 -0.33 -0.48 15.83
CA LYS A 6 -0.31 0.52 14.75
C LYS A 6 -0.57 -0.19 13.42
N TYR A 7 -1.50 0.35 12.63
CA TYR A 7 -2.09 -0.33 11.47
C TYR A 7 -1.78 0.38 10.15
N PRO A 8 -0.61 0.21 9.51
CA PRO A 8 -0.44 0.66 8.13
C PRO A 8 -1.34 -0.13 7.17
N TYR A 9 -1.97 0.55 6.21
CA TYR A 9 -2.69 -0.11 5.10
C TYR A 9 -1.73 -0.41 3.98
N MET A 10 -1.97 -1.50 3.27
CA MET A 10 -1.18 -1.93 2.12
C MET A 10 -2.15 -2.25 0.98
N ARG A 11 -1.96 -1.59 -0.15
CA ARG A 11 -2.57 -1.94 -1.42
C ARG A 11 -1.60 -2.85 -2.13
N THR A 12 -2.07 -4.02 -2.52
CA THR A 12 -1.38 -4.87 -3.49
C THR A 12 -2.11 -4.71 -4.81
N THR A 13 -1.48 -4.12 -5.82
CA THR A 13 -2.14 -3.87 -7.12
C THR A 13 -2.33 -5.15 -7.95
N THR A 14 -2.08 -6.33 -7.38
CA THR A 14 -2.21 -7.60 -8.10
C THR A 14 -2.67 -8.72 -7.16
N LEU A 15 -3.98 -8.95 -7.08
CA LEU A 15 -4.51 -10.24 -6.63
C LEU A 15 -4.15 -11.29 -7.70
N TRP A 16 -3.11 -12.08 -7.43
CA TRP A 16 -2.92 -13.45 -7.97
C TRP A 16 -2.68 -13.64 -9.48
N SER A 17 -2.19 -12.66 -10.24
CA SER A 17 -1.95 -12.86 -11.69
C SER A 17 -0.54 -12.59 -12.23
N GLN A 18 0.44 -12.21 -11.41
CA GLN A 18 1.85 -12.16 -11.84
C GLN A 18 2.77 -12.66 -10.72
N ALA A 19 3.88 -13.29 -11.10
CA ALA A 19 4.90 -13.83 -10.20
C ALA A 19 5.66 -12.77 -9.38
N THR A 20 5.35 -11.48 -9.56
CA THR A 20 6.03 -10.34 -8.96
C THR A 20 5.02 -9.23 -8.67
N THR A 21 4.76 -8.95 -7.39
CA THR A 21 4.05 -7.73 -6.96
C THR A 21 5.05 -6.58 -7.10
N HIS A 22 4.93 -5.77 -8.15
CA HIS A 22 5.87 -4.69 -8.42
C HIS A 22 5.56 -3.40 -7.64
N ASP A 23 4.31 -3.19 -7.24
CA ASP A 23 3.87 -1.96 -6.58
C ASP A 23 3.04 -2.25 -5.34
N VAL A 24 3.51 -1.72 -4.21
CA VAL A 24 2.84 -1.80 -2.92
C VAL A 24 2.51 -0.38 -2.48
N ASP A 25 1.31 0.11 -2.77
CA ASP A 25 0.93 1.44 -2.28
C ASP A 25 0.56 1.35 -0.80
N PHE A 26 1.03 2.29 0.01
CA PHE A 26 0.65 2.32 1.42
C PHE A 26 0.42 3.75 1.86
N PHE A 27 -0.81 4.07 2.24
CA PHE A 27 -1.15 5.37 2.85
C PHE A 27 -1.84 5.13 4.21
N ASN A 28 -1.49 5.95 5.19
CA ASN A 28 -2.09 5.93 6.52
C ASN A 28 -1.78 7.26 7.19
N LYS A 29 -2.84 8.01 7.53
CA LYS A 29 -2.73 9.30 8.23
C LYS A 29 -2.23 9.21 9.67
N TYR A 30 -2.30 8.03 10.30
CA TYR A 30 -1.90 7.79 11.69
C TYR A 30 -0.45 7.34 11.84
N ARG A 31 0.29 7.16 10.74
CA ARG A 31 1.71 6.81 10.81
C ARG A 31 2.54 7.98 11.29
N THR A 32 3.46 7.71 12.21
CA THR A 32 4.51 8.68 12.57
C THR A 32 5.67 8.59 11.60
N VAL A 33 6.55 9.60 11.61
CA VAL A 33 7.83 9.57 10.87
C VAL A 33 8.64 8.32 11.23
N THR A 34 8.71 7.98 12.51
CA THR A 34 9.40 6.78 13.00
C THR A 34 8.81 5.48 12.42
N ASP A 35 7.48 5.38 12.29
CA ASP A 35 6.85 4.19 11.71
C ASP A 35 7.25 4.04 10.23
N PHE A 36 7.31 5.15 9.49
CA PHE A 36 7.76 5.16 8.09
C PHE A 36 9.24 4.76 7.96
N GLU A 37 10.12 5.31 8.80
CA GLU A 37 11.54 4.95 8.80
C GLU A 37 11.77 3.45 9.05
N GLN A 38 11.00 2.85 9.98
CA GLN A 38 11.08 1.41 10.25
C GLN A 38 10.61 0.57 9.06
N LEU A 39 9.53 0.98 8.38
CA LEU A 39 9.05 0.31 7.17
C LEU A 39 10.10 0.36 6.05
N VAL A 40 10.66 1.54 5.77
CA VAL A 40 11.71 1.71 4.75
C VAL A 40 12.95 0.89 5.10
N LYS A 41 13.37 0.89 6.37
CA LYS A 41 14.50 0.07 6.82
C LYS A 41 14.22 -1.42 6.63
N GLY A 42 13.04 -1.89 7.03
CA GLY A 42 12.62 -3.27 6.82
C GLY A 42 12.60 -3.66 5.35
N ALA A 43 12.07 -2.79 4.49
CA ALA A 43 12.01 -3.02 3.05
C ALA A 43 13.40 -3.14 2.41
N ARG A 44 14.34 -2.27 2.81
CA ARG A 44 15.75 -2.33 2.37
C ARG A 44 16.44 -3.62 2.84
N GLU A 45 16.22 -4.03 4.08
CA GLU A 45 16.79 -5.27 4.61
C GLU A 45 16.21 -6.52 3.92
N ALA A 46 14.93 -6.50 3.54
CA ALA A 46 14.33 -7.56 2.75
C ALA A 46 14.94 -7.65 1.33
N ALA A 47 15.10 -6.50 0.65
CA ALA A 47 15.72 -6.46 -0.68
C ALA A 47 17.17 -6.96 -0.68
N LYS A 48 17.95 -6.68 0.38
CA LYS A 48 19.30 -7.25 0.53
C LYS A 48 19.31 -8.78 0.63
N ARG A 49 18.24 -9.38 1.14
CA ARG A 49 18.14 -10.83 1.42
C ARG A 49 17.45 -11.60 0.29
N ASN A 50 16.64 -10.92 -0.52
CA ASN A 50 15.98 -11.50 -1.67
C ASN A 50 16.34 -10.70 -2.94
N PRO A 51 17.24 -11.23 -3.79
CA PRO A 51 17.62 -10.58 -5.05
C PRO A 51 16.47 -10.36 -6.04
N GLU A 52 15.32 -11.03 -5.85
CA GLU A 52 14.13 -10.83 -6.68
C GLU A 52 13.37 -9.54 -6.33
N LEU A 53 13.63 -8.96 -5.16
CA LEU A 53 13.08 -7.66 -4.75
C LEU A 53 14.02 -6.55 -5.24
N ASN A 54 13.63 -5.83 -6.28
CA ASN A 54 14.38 -4.65 -6.75
C ASN A 54 14.25 -3.48 -5.74
N GLU A 55 15.01 -2.40 -5.87
CA GLU A 55 14.96 -1.29 -4.89
C GLU A 55 13.61 -0.54 -4.83
N GLU A 56 12.80 -0.67 -5.87
CA GLU A 56 11.53 0.03 -6.06
C GLU A 56 10.30 -0.80 -5.66
N TRP A 57 10.50 -2.05 -5.21
CA TRP A 57 9.42 -2.98 -4.86
C TRP A 57 8.52 -2.48 -3.73
N PHE A 58 9.05 -1.59 -2.90
CA PHE A 58 8.36 -0.90 -1.81
C PHE A 58 8.26 0.60 -2.12
N ASN A 59 7.73 0.93 -3.30
CA ASN A 59 7.43 2.30 -3.69
C ASN A 59 6.05 2.73 -3.17
N ASP A 60 5.89 4.02 -2.86
CA ASP A 60 4.60 4.64 -2.50
C ASP A 60 4.31 5.79 -3.47
N THR A 61 4.80 5.72 -4.71
CA THR A 61 4.72 6.84 -5.68
C THR A 61 3.26 7.19 -6.02
N THR A 62 2.35 6.22 -5.97
CA THR A 62 0.91 6.45 -6.13
C THR A 62 0.36 7.48 -5.14
N ILE A 63 0.95 7.60 -3.94
CA ILE A 63 0.51 8.58 -2.93
C ILE A 63 0.61 10.03 -3.41
N LEU A 64 1.49 10.30 -4.38
CA LEU A 64 1.69 11.64 -4.94
C LEU A 64 0.49 12.08 -5.77
N PHE A 65 -0.28 11.13 -6.31
CA PHE A 65 -1.43 11.39 -7.18
C PHE A 65 -2.77 11.36 -6.43
N ILE A 66 -2.77 11.00 -5.14
CA ILE A 66 -3.99 10.98 -4.32
C ILE A 66 -4.02 12.24 -3.43
N PRO A 67 -5.03 13.12 -3.60
CA PRO A 67 -5.22 14.28 -2.73
C PRO A 67 -5.24 13.92 -1.25
N LYS A 68 -4.76 14.82 -0.39
CA LYS A 68 -4.55 14.54 1.05
C LYS A 68 -5.86 14.20 1.78
N ASP A 69 -6.93 14.90 1.44
CA ASP A 69 -8.30 14.65 1.93
C ASP A 69 -8.78 13.25 1.52
N GLN A 70 -8.57 12.86 0.27
CA GLN A 70 -8.93 11.52 -0.21
C GLN A 70 -8.15 10.42 0.50
N ARG A 71 -6.85 10.62 0.76
CA ARG A 71 -6.03 9.68 1.54
C ARG A 71 -6.57 9.47 2.95
N GLN A 72 -7.07 10.53 3.57
CA GLN A 72 -7.69 10.43 4.90
C GLN A 72 -8.97 9.58 4.85
N THR A 73 -9.86 9.86 3.91
CA THR A 73 -11.10 9.10 3.72
C THR A 73 -10.80 7.62 3.48
N LEU A 74 -9.88 7.30 2.56
CA LEU A 74 -9.51 5.92 2.26
C LEU A 74 -8.89 5.20 3.47
N THR A 75 -8.14 5.92 4.31
CA THR A 75 -7.60 5.36 5.56
C THR A 75 -8.74 5.00 6.52
N GLU A 76 -9.70 5.91 6.72
CA GLU A 76 -10.84 5.72 7.62
C GLU A 76 -11.75 4.57 7.15
N GLU A 77 -12.05 4.50 5.85
CA GLU A 77 -12.84 3.42 5.25
C GLU A 77 -12.16 2.06 5.45
N ALA A 78 -10.84 2.00 5.31
CA ALA A 78 -10.12 0.76 5.49
C ALA A 78 -10.07 0.34 6.99
N PHE A 79 -10.03 1.30 7.93
CA PHE A 79 -10.24 1.03 9.37
C PHE A 79 -11.65 0.52 9.66
N ALA A 80 -12.65 1.05 8.98
CA ALA A 80 -14.04 0.60 9.14
C ALA A 80 -14.24 -0.80 8.54
N GLN A 81 -13.60 -1.10 7.41
CA GLN A 81 -13.69 -2.38 6.72
C GLN A 81 -12.99 -3.52 7.49
N GLN A 82 -11.88 -3.24 8.17
CA GLN A 82 -11.11 -4.20 9.00
C GLN A 82 -10.65 -5.48 8.27
N GLU A 83 -10.47 -5.44 6.95
CA GLU A 83 -10.00 -6.59 6.17
C GLU A 83 -8.47 -6.77 6.32
N VAL A 84 -8.05 -7.74 7.12
CA VAL A 84 -6.63 -8.01 7.41
C VAL A 84 -6.02 -8.90 6.32
N ILE A 85 -5.02 -8.38 5.61
CA ILE A 85 -4.29 -9.13 4.58
C ILE A 85 -2.93 -9.66 5.07
N PHE A 86 -2.40 -9.08 6.14
CA PHE A 86 -1.19 -9.56 6.81
C PHE A 86 -1.19 -9.17 8.28
N LYS A 87 -0.73 -10.06 9.14
CA LYS A 87 -0.63 -9.80 10.57
C LYS A 87 0.54 -10.53 11.19
N GLU A 88 1.43 -9.74 11.78
CA GLU A 88 2.56 -10.22 12.59
C GLU A 88 2.72 -9.34 13.82
N ARG A 89 3.58 -9.77 14.75
CA ARG A 89 3.83 -9.00 15.99
C ARG A 89 4.32 -7.58 15.65
N GLY A 90 3.49 -6.58 15.96
CA GLY A 90 3.81 -5.17 15.77
C GLY A 90 3.46 -4.60 14.38
N LEU A 91 2.90 -5.42 13.48
CA LEU A 91 2.48 -4.98 12.15
C LEU A 91 1.18 -5.66 11.75
N THR A 92 0.14 -4.87 11.46
CA THR A 92 -1.08 -5.36 10.85
C THR A 92 -1.32 -4.56 9.58
N LEU A 93 -1.41 -5.26 8.46
CA LEU A 93 -1.75 -4.68 7.17
C LEU A 93 -3.19 -4.97 6.84
N LEU A 94 -3.89 -3.89 6.54
CA LEU A 94 -5.28 -3.92 6.15
C LEU A 94 -5.37 -3.64 4.65
N ALA A 95 -6.31 -4.30 3.97
CA ALA A 95 -6.59 -4.05 2.56
C ALA A 95 -7.06 -2.61 2.35
N ALA A 96 -6.79 -2.06 1.16
CA ALA A 96 -7.46 -0.85 0.72
C ALA A 96 -9.00 -1.06 0.67
N PRO A 97 -9.81 0.00 0.80
CA PRO A 97 -11.26 -0.12 0.73
C PRO A 97 -11.69 -0.78 -0.58
N TRP A 98 -12.66 -1.70 -0.52
CA TRP A 98 -13.08 -2.48 -1.71
C TRP A 98 -13.53 -1.59 -2.86
N GLN A 99 -14.25 -0.51 -2.57
CA GLN A 99 -14.73 0.44 -3.58
C GLN A 99 -13.57 1.10 -4.33
N TYR A 100 -12.56 1.57 -3.58
CA TYR A 100 -11.35 2.13 -4.17
C TYR A 100 -10.58 1.09 -5.00
N ALA A 101 -10.33 -0.10 -4.43
CA ALA A 101 -9.62 -1.18 -5.13
C ALA A 101 -10.34 -1.58 -6.42
N PHE A 102 -11.67 -1.68 -6.38
CA PHE A 102 -12.51 -1.98 -7.54
C PHE A 102 -12.42 -0.89 -8.61
N CYS A 103 -12.64 0.38 -8.23
CA CYS A 103 -12.57 1.51 -9.17
C CYS A 103 -11.23 1.56 -9.89
N CYS A 104 -10.12 1.41 -9.16
CA CYS A 104 -8.80 1.43 -9.77
C CYS A 104 -8.55 0.23 -10.69
N LYS A 105 -9.05 -0.96 -10.33
CA LYS A 105 -8.92 -2.13 -11.21
C LYS A 105 -9.76 -1.96 -12.47
N ALA A 106 -10.98 -1.43 -12.33
CA ALA A 106 -11.86 -1.14 -13.46
C ALA A 106 -11.24 -0.09 -14.39
N ASP A 107 -10.69 1.00 -13.85
CA ASP A 107 -9.99 2.04 -14.61
C ASP A 107 -8.77 1.48 -15.36
N HIS A 108 -7.94 0.69 -14.68
CA HIS A 108 -6.80 0.03 -15.31
C HIS A 108 -7.23 -0.90 -16.46
N LEU A 109 -8.27 -1.70 -16.26
CA LEU A 109 -8.83 -2.59 -17.29
C LEU A 109 -9.48 -1.81 -18.45
N ALA A 110 -10.00 -0.61 -18.20
CA ALA A 110 -10.58 0.27 -19.21
C ALA A 110 -9.52 1.02 -20.03
N GLY A 111 -8.22 0.81 -19.77
CA GLY A 111 -7.12 1.44 -20.49
C GLY A 111 -6.61 2.74 -19.88
N GLY A 112 -7.03 3.10 -18.65
CA GLY A 112 -6.52 4.27 -17.94
C GLY A 112 -4.98 4.25 -17.76
N GLY A 113 -4.36 3.07 -17.75
CA GLY A 113 -2.90 2.91 -17.72
C GLY A 113 -2.17 3.22 -19.05
N LEU A 114 -2.88 3.35 -20.17
CA LEU A 114 -2.29 3.61 -21.50
C LEU A 114 -2.26 5.10 -21.87
N SER A 115 -2.88 5.98 -21.08
CA SER A 115 -3.09 7.39 -21.44
C SER A 115 -1.95 8.35 -21.06
N LEU A 116 -0.91 7.89 -20.35
CA LEU A 116 0.21 8.76 -19.95
C LEU A 116 1.51 8.53 -20.75
N ALA A 117 1.46 7.74 -21.82
CA ALA A 117 2.64 7.43 -22.63
C ALA A 117 2.92 8.43 -23.77
N TRP A 118 2.10 9.46 -23.95
CA TRP A 118 2.32 10.51 -24.95
C TRP A 118 1.79 11.85 -24.44
N ASP A 119 2.68 12.63 -23.82
CA ASP A 119 2.78 14.10 -23.93
C ASP A 119 4.18 14.55 -23.45
#